data_AF-A0A9E0Z451-F1
#
_entry.id   AF-A0A9E0Z451-F1
#
_cell.length_a   1.000
_cell.length_b   1.000
_cell.length_c   1.000
_cell.angle_alpha   90.00
_cell.angle_beta   90.00
_cell.angle_gamma   90.00
#
_symmetry.space_group_name_H-M   'P 1'
#
loop_
_entity.id
_entity.type
_entity.pdbx_description
1 polymer ?
#
loop_
_entity_poly.entity_id
_entity_poly.type
_entity_poly.pdbx_seq_one_letter_code
_entity_poly.pdbx_strand_id
1 'polypeptide(L)'
;MKVYDTVNKVELEATEKELVDIMVNGRQVDLILNGKKTDEDGYLTWDVEHWSSIDNKRFIRCYSLEGRVLSESTGHNIYDLANDFKPEEAKEVQLS
;
A
#
# COMPACT_ATOMS: atom_id res chain seq x y z
N MET A 1 -9.51 10.42 -2.28
CA MET A 1 -9.12 9.69 -3.51
C MET A 1 -10.09 8.54 -3.71
N LYS A 2 -10.22 8.03 -4.94
CA LYS A 2 -11.06 6.85 -5.20
C LYS A 2 -10.34 5.60 -4.75
N VAL A 3 -11.05 4.77 -4.00
CA VAL A 3 -10.56 3.53 -3.42
C VAL A 3 -11.56 2.44 -3.76
N TYR A 4 -11.09 1.34 -4.33
CA TYR A 4 -11.94 0.22 -4.69
C TYR A 4 -11.88 -0.86 -3.60
N ASP A 5 -12.99 -1.09 -2.91
CA ASP A 5 -13.09 -2.17 -1.95
C ASP A 5 -13.32 -3.48 -2.70
N THR A 6 -12.32 -4.35 -2.77
CA THR A 6 -12.41 -5.63 -3.50
C THR A 6 -13.28 -6.66 -2.77
N VAL A 7 -13.38 -6.54 -1.45
CA VAL A 7 -14.20 -7.42 -0.59
C VAL A 7 -15.68 -7.12 -0.79
N ASN A 8 -16.05 -5.84 -0.71
CA ASN A 8 -17.43 -5.39 -0.85
C ASN A 8 -17.83 -5.07 -2.30
N LYS A 9 -16.85 -5.02 -3.22
CA LYS A 9 -16.99 -4.68 -4.65
C LYS A 9 -17.61 -3.30 -4.89
N VAL A 10 -17.24 -2.33 -4.05
CA VAL A 10 -17.75 -0.96 -4.11
C VAL A 10 -16.62 0.05 -4.26
N GLU A 11 -16.88 1.12 -5.00
CA GLU A 11 -16.00 2.30 -5.02
C GLU A 11 -16.35 3.20 -3.84
N LEU A 12 -15.33 3.58 -3.09
CA LEU A 12 -15.40 4.44 -1.93
C LEU A 12 -14.49 5.63 -2.15
N GLU A 13 -14.81 6.76 -1.52
CA GLU A 13 -13.87 7.86 -1.40
C GLU A 13 -13.28 7.83 0.00
N ALA A 14 -11.96 7.69 0.08
CA ALA A 14 -11.24 7.74 1.36
C ALA A 14 -10.08 8.73 1.27
N THR A 15 -9.72 9.27 2.43
CA THR A 15 -8.50 10.06 2.62
C THR A 15 -7.34 9.17 3.06
N GLU A 16 -6.11 9.68 2.98
CA GLU A 16 -4.92 8.97 3.48
C GLU A 16 -5.09 8.53 4.94
N LYS A 17 -5.63 9.40 5.79
CA LYS A 17 -5.90 9.07 7.20
C LYS A 17 -6.89 7.92 7.36
N GLU A 18 -7.94 7.88 6.54
CA GLU A 18 -8.91 6.78 6.57
C GLU A 18 -8.28 5.48 6.07
N LEU A 19 -7.41 5.52 5.07
CA LEU A 19 -6.65 4.33 4.65
C LEU A 19 -5.75 3.81 5.77
N VAL A 20 -5.09 4.69 6.51
CA VAL A 20 -4.28 4.30 7.68
C VAL A 20 -5.16 3.71 8.78
N ASP A 21 -6.33 4.29 9.06
CA ASP A 21 -7.27 3.73 10.02
C ASP A 21 -7.76 2.34 9.59
N ILE A 22 -8.05 2.15 8.30
CA ILE A 22 -8.42 0.86 7.71
C ILE A 22 -7.29 -0.17 7.88
N MET A 23 -6.02 0.23 7.67
CA MET A 23 -4.87 -0.63 7.93
C MET A 23 -4.78 -1.04 9.39
N VAL A 24 -4.93 -0.08 10.32
CA VAL A 24 -4.88 -0.34 11.76
C VAL A 24 -6.04 -1.22 12.23
N ASN A 25 -7.20 -1.13 11.57
CA ASN A 25 -8.33 -2.04 11.77
C ASN A 25 -8.09 -3.46 11.20
N GLY A 26 -6.90 -3.74 10.65
CA GLY A 26 -6.48 -5.07 10.21
C GLY A 26 -6.82 -5.41 8.76
N ARG A 27 -7.22 -4.43 7.94
CA ARG A 27 -7.40 -4.63 6.49
C ARG A 27 -6.12 -4.26 5.74
N GLN A 28 -5.99 -4.74 4.51
CA GLN A 28 -4.86 -4.42 3.65
C GLN A 28 -5.24 -3.31 2.66
N VAL A 29 -4.31 -2.39 2.42
CA VAL A 29 -4.43 -1.33 1.41
C VAL A 29 -3.40 -1.59 0.32
N ASP A 30 -3.89 -1.84 -0.88
CA ASP A 30 -3.06 -2.16 -2.05
C ASP A 30 -2.96 -0.93 -2.94
N LEU A 31 -1.73 -0.46 -3.21
CA LEU A 31 -1.45 0.64 -4.11
C LEU A 31 -0.92 0.09 -5.43
N ILE A 32 -1.70 0.25 -6.48
CA ILE A 32 -1.30 -0.08 -7.85
C ILE A 32 -0.64 1.14 -8.44
N LEU A 33 0.65 1.06 -8.74
CA LEU A 33 1.44 2.18 -9.24
C LEU A 33 1.16 2.45 -10.73
N ASN A 34 1.42 3.67 -11.16
CA ASN A 34 1.29 4.06 -12.58
C ASN A 34 2.29 3.34 -13.50
N GLY A 35 3.37 2.80 -12.93
CA GLY A 35 4.37 2.01 -13.64
C GLY A 35 5.30 1.31 -12.65
N LYS A 36 6.23 0.51 -13.19
CA LYS A 36 7.24 -0.18 -12.39
C LYS A 36 8.17 0.84 -11.74
N LYS A 37 8.27 0.81 -10.41
CA LYS A 37 9.31 1.50 -9.64
C LYS A 37 10.44 0.53 -9.35
N THR A 38 11.65 1.05 -9.32
CA THR A 38 12.84 0.31 -8.89
C THR A 38 13.46 1.06 -7.72
N ASP A 39 13.90 0.33 -6.70
CA ASP A 39 14.58 0.91 -5.54
C ASP A 39 15.90 1.58 -5.95
N GLU A 40 16.43 2.49 -5.12
CA GLU A 40 17.65 3.24 -5.41
C GLU A 40 18.85 2.34 -5.72
N ASP A 41 18.93 1.16 -5.10
CA ASP A 41 20.03 0.21 -5.28
C ASP A 41 19.83 -0.73 -6.49
N GLY A 42 18.68 -0.65 -7.19
CA GLY A 42 18.41 -1.40 -8.41
C GLY A 42 18.01 -2.87 -8.22
N TYR A 43 17.93 -3.36 -6.97
CA TYR A 43 17.64 -4.78 -6.69
C TYR A 43 16.16 -5.15 -6.69
N LEU A 44 15.30 -4.19 -6.34
CA LEU A 44 13.87 -4.43 -6.16
C LEU A 44 13.10 -3.62 -7.19
N THR A 45 12.24 -4.27 -7.98
CA THR A 45 11.34 -3.61 -8.94
C THR A 45 9.92 -4.08 -8.68
N TRP A 46 8.96 -3.16 -8.56
CA TRP A 46 7.57 -3.44 -8.23
C TRP A 46 6.62 -2.51 -8.98
N ASP A 47 5.40 -2.98 -9.23
CA ASP A 47 4.28 -2.15 -9.72
C ASP A 47 3.11 -2.10 -8.73
N VAL A 48 3.15 -2.89 -7.66
CA VAL A 48 2.13 -2.87 -6.60
C VAL A 48 2.79 -2.88 -5.22
N GLU A 49 2.25 -2.08 -4.32
CA GLU A 49 2.63 -2.02 -2.90
C GLU A 49 1.46 -2.46 -2.02
N HIS A 50 1.70 -3.46 -1.19
CA HIS A 50 0.71 -3.99 -0.25
C HIS A 50 1.02 -3.45 1.14
N TRP A 51 0.15 -2.59 1.66
CA TRP A 51 0.31 -1.96 2.96
C TRP A 51 -0.63 -2.59 3.98
N SER A 52 -0.07 -3.01 5.11
CA SER A 52 -0.84 -3.53 6.24
C SER A 52 -0.23 -3.11 7.57
N SER A 53 -1.06 -3.09 8.62
CA SER A 53 -0.60 -2.82 9.98
C SER A 53 -0.21 -4.12 10.67
N ILE A 54 0.97 -4.14 11.29
CA ILE A 54 1.37 -5.21 12.22
C ILE A 54 0.79 -4.93 13.61
N ASP A 55 0.83 -3.65 14.01
CA ASP A 55 0.36 -3.14 15.28
C ASP A 55 0.02 -1.66 15.10
N ASN A 56 -0.64 -1.01 16.07
CA ASN A 56 -1.13 0.38 16.00
C ASN A 56 -0.06 1.43 15.65
N LYS A 57 1.23 1.07 15.67
CA LYS A 57 2.36 1.96 15.36
C LYS A 57 3.34 1.40 14.32
N ARG A 58 3.11 0.19 13.82
CA ARG A 58 4.04 -0.51 12.91
C ARG A 58 3.28 -1.00 11.69
N PHE A 59 3.84 -0.71 10.53
CA PHE A 59 3.28 -1.05 9.23
C PHE A 59 4.30 -1.86 8.45
N ILE A 60 3.80 -2.68 7.54
CA ILE A 60 4.63 -3.43 6.62
C ILE A 60 4.16 -3.13 5.21
N ARG A 61 5.14 -2.87 4.34
CA ARG A 61 4.98 -2.73 2.90
C ARG A 61 5.58 -3.97 2.25
N CYS A 62 4.73 -4.78 1.63
CA CYS A 62 5.14 -5.85 0.74
C CYS A 62 5.03 -5.39 -0.70
N TYR A 63 5.73 -6.05 -1.61
CA TYR A 63 5.81 -5.64 -3.01
C TYR A 63 5.36 -6.75 -3.94
N SER A 64 4.74 -6.38 -5.04
CA SER A 64 4.47 -7.31 -6.14
C SER A 64 4.92 -6.72 -7.48
N LEU A 65 5.37 -7.63 -8.35
CA LEU A 65 5.77 -7.32 -9.72
C LEU A 65 4.99 -8.20 -10.70
N GLU A 66 4.20 -7.60 -11.58
CA GLU A 66 3.43 -8.25 -12.65
C GLU A 66 2.58 -9.44 -12.15
N GLY A 67 1.97 -9.26 -10.97
CA GLY A 67 1.15 -10.28 -10.30
C GLY A 67 1.94 -11.32 -9.49
N ARG A 68 3.27 -11.21 -9.42
CA ARG A 68 4.11 -12.04 -8.56
C ARG A 68 4.47 -11.29 -7.28
N VAL A 69 4.10 -11.85 -6.14
CA VAL A 69 4.51 -11.35 -4.82
C VAL A 69 6.02 -11.55 -4.64
N LEU A 70 6.71 -10.49 -4.27
CA LEU A 70 8.15 -10.48 -3.97
C LEU A 70 8.37 -10.93 -2.52
N SER A 71 9.55 -11.49 -2.23
CA SER A 71 9.87 -11.95 -0.87
C SER A 71 10.33 -10.81 0.04
N GLU A 72 10.69 -9.69 -0.58
CA GLU A 72 11.14 -8.47 0.07
C GLU A 72 9.96 -7.71 0.67
N SER A 73 10.18 -7.15 1.85
CA SER A 73 9.21 -6.30 2.54
C SER A 73 9.97 -5.25 3.35
N THR A 74 9.36 -4.08 3.54
CA THR A 74 9.91 -3.03 4.38
C THR A 74 8.99 -2.76 5.56
N GLY A 75 9.58 -2.59 6.74
CA GLY A 75 8.87 -2.20 7.96
C GLY A 75 8.91 -0.70 8.14
N HIS A 76 7.77 -0.10 8.50
CA HIS A 76 7.57 1.33 8.63
C HIS A 76 7.00 1.66 10.00
N ASN A 77 7.50 2.70 10.65
CA ASN A 77 6.84 3.31 11.81
C ASN A 77 5.85 4.40 11.35
N ILE A 78 5.14 5.06 12.27
CA ILE A 78 4.15 6.10 11.94
C ILE A 78 4.73 7.30 11.16
N TYR A 79 6.00 7.64 11.38
CA TYR A 79 6.68 8.73 10.70
C TYR A 79 7.17 8.30 9.32
N ASP A 80 7.68 7.08 9.20
CA ASP A 80 8.07 6.51 7.90
C ASP A 80 6.84 6.38 7.01
N LEU A 81 5.74 5.87 7.56
CA LEU A 81 4.45 5.77 6.87
C LEU A 81 4.01 7.12 6.30
N ALA A 82 4.06 8.19 7.11
CA ALA A 82 3.65 9.52 6.65
C ALA A 82 4.55 10.08 5.52
N ASN A 83 5.76 9.55 5.33
CA ASN A 83 6.67 9.96 4.25
C ASN A 83 6.58 9.04 3.02
N ASP A 84 6.44 7.73 3.23
CA ASP A 84 6.48 6.71 2.18
C ASP A 84 5.10 6.35 1.61
N PHE A 85 4.04 6.42 2.42
CA PHE A 85 2.70 6.04 2.01
C PHE A 85 2.07 7.16 1.18
N LYS A 86 2.17 7.04 -0.15
CA LYS A 86 1.68 8.05 -1.11
C LYS A 86 0.59 7.49 -2.02
N PRO A 87 -0.60 7.22 -1.47
CA PRO A 87 -1.71 6.64 -2.24
C PRO A 87 -2.24 7.59 -3.32
N GLU A 88 -1.96 8.90 -3.23
CA GLU A 88 -2.30 9.88 -4.25
C GLU A 88 -1.47 9.77 -5.54
N GLU A 89 -0.25 9.23 -5.47
CA GLU A 89 0.60 8.99 -6.64
C GLU A 89 0.29 7.64 -7.32
N ALA A 90 -0.50 6.79 -6.65
CA ALA A 90 -0.93 5.51 -7.16
C ALA A 90 -1.95 5.71 -8.31
N LYS A 91 -1.94 4.77 -9.25
CA LYS A 91 -2.93 4.69 -10.32
C LYS A 91 -4.30 4.30 -9.76
N GLU A 92 -4.29 3.34 -8.85
CA GLU A 92 -5.48 2.80 -8.22
C GLU A 92 -5.14 2.36 -6.79
N VAL A 93 -6.11 2.53 -5.90
CA VAL A 93 -6.02 2.09 -4.50
C VAL A 93 -7.11 1.06 -4.28
N GLN A 94 -6.73 -0.10 -3.79
CA GLN A 94 -7.65 -1.21 -3.50
C GLN A 94 -7.62 -1.56 -2.02
N LEU A 95 -8.76 -2.01 -1.48
CA LEU A 95 -8.85 -2.57 -0.14
C LEU A 95 -9.08 -4.08 -0.24
N SER A 96 -8.25 -4.85 0.44
CA SER A 96 -8.34 -6.31 0.59
C SER A 96 -8.61 -6.71 2.03
#